data_AF-A0A818C7D6-F1
#
_entry.id   AF-A0A818C7D6-F1
#
_cell.length_a   1.000
_cell.length_b   1.000
_cell.length_c   1.000
_cell.angle_alpha   90.00
_cell.angle_beta   90.00
_cell.angle_gamma   90.00
#
_symmetry.space_group_name_H-M   'P 1'
#
loop_
_entity.id
_entity.type
_entity.pdbx_description
1 polymer ?
#
loop_
_entity_poly.entity_id
_entity_poly.type
_entity_poly.pdbx_seq_one_letter_code
_entity_poly.pdbx_strand_id
1 'polypeptide(L)'
;MLSNWIDEVKLWMGNDNIPANARWGQNGVTIAGGHGEGNATNQLHWPHGLFVGDDQTVVIADYGNHRIMQWKNGDTTNGQVVAGGNGEGNGLHQLNCPIDVLIDNETDSLIICDQRNERVVRWSLRSAFYPIYLFILIFI
;
A
#
# COMPACT_ATOMS: atom_id res chain seq x y z
N MET A 1 13.74 -30.42 -19.33
CA MET A 1 14.85 -29.89 -18.51
C MET A 1 14.22 -29.31 -17.26
N LEU A 2 14.65 -29.75 -16.07
CA LEU A 2 14.17 -29.15 -14.82
C LEU A 2 14.67 -27.69 -14.79
N SER A 3 13.77 -26.73 -14.60
CA SER A 3 14.18 -25.36 -14.33
C SER A 3 15.00 -25.36 -13.03
N ASN A 4 16.12 -24.66 -13.06
CA ASN A 4 16.87 -24.37 -11.86
C ASN A 4 16.13 -23.24 -11.14
N TRP A 5 15.56 -23.55 -9.98
CA TRP A 5 14.81 -22.63 -9.12
C TRP A 5 15.51 -21.25 -8.93
N ILE A 6 16.86 -21.21 -9.03
CA ILE A 6 17.63 -19.96 -8.92
C ILE A 6 17.41 -19.01 -10.11
N ASP A 7 17.29 -19.52 -11.34
CA ASP A 7 17.08 -18.64 -12.50
C ASP A 7 15.65 -18.07 -12.49
N GLU A 8 14.69 -18.84 -11.99
CA GLU A 8 13.32 -18.34 -11.74
C GLU A 8 13.31 -17.23 -10.69
N VAL A 9 14.05 -17.38 -9.58
CA VAL A 9 14.15 -16.36 -8.53
C VAL A 9 14.84 -15.10 -9.04
N LYS A 10 15.94 -15.23 -9.79
CA LYS A 10 16.62 -14.09 -10.43
C LYS A 10 15.69 -13.33 -11.36
N LEU A 11 14.89 -14.07 -12.15
CA LEU A 11 13.89 -13.50 -13.04
C LEU A 11 12.80 -12.73 -12.27
N TRP A 12 12.24 -13.33 -11.21
CA TRP A 12 11.20 -12.67 -10.40
C TRP A 12 11.70 -11.44 -9.63
N MET A 13 12.94 -11.48 -9.15
CA MET A 13 13.53 -10.40 -8.36
C MET A 13 14.27 -9.36 -9.19
N GLY A 14 14.48 -9.60 -10.50
CA GLY A 14 15.32 -8.75 -11.35
C GLY A 14 16.76 -8.61 -10.83
N ASN A 15 17.28 -9.61 -10.12
CA ASN A 15 18.57 -9.55 -9.44
C ASN A 15 19.46 -10.74 -9.82
N ASP A 16 20.38 -10.51 -10.76
CA ASP A 16 21.30 -11.54 -11.25
C ASP A 16 22.40 -11.93 -10.25
N ASN A 17 22.58 -11.14 -9.18
CA ASN A 17 23.63 -11.34 -8.18
C ASN A 17 23.27 -12.35 -7.09
N ILE A 18 22.14 -13.04 -7.18
CA ILE A 18 21.74 -14.05 -6.18
C ILE A 18 22.64 -15.30 -6.33
N PRO A 19 23.38 -15.70 -5.28
CA PRO A 19 24.23 -16.90 -5.32
C PRO A 19 23.43 -18.18 -5.60
N ALA A 20 24.02 -19.13 -6.32
CA ALA A 20 23.37 -20.43 -6.64
C ALA A 20 22.99 -21.26 -5.38
N ASN A 21 23.65 -21.00 -4.25
CA ASN A 21 23.36 -21.62 -2.96
C ASN A 21 22.51 -20.73 -2.03
N ALA A 22 22.01 -19.58 -2.49
CA ALA A 22 21.14 -18.72 -1.69
C ALA A 22 19.89 -19.48 -1.24
N ARG A 23 19.44 -19.22 -0.02
CA ARG A 23 18.20 -19.79 0.54
C ARG A 23 17.49 -18.68 1.29
N TRP A 24 16.17 -18.77 1.36
CA TRP A 24 15.39 -17.89 2.23
C TRP A 24 15.83 -18.05 3.69
N GLY A 25 15.83 -16.95 4.44
CA GLY A 25 16.06 -17.00 5.88
C GLY A 25 15.01 -17.90 6.56
N GLN A 26 15.40 -18.57 7.64
CA GLN A 26 14.48 -19.44 8.40
C GLN A 26 13.51 -18.63 9.28
N ASN A 27 13.81 -17.36 9.51
CA ASN A 27 13.01 -16.47 10.35
C ASN A 27 12.47 -15.30 9.53
N GLY A 28 11.18 -15.03 9.67
CA GLY A 28 10.58 -13.78 9.20
C GLY A 28 10.89 -12.62 10.15
N VAL A 29 10.81 -11.40 9.62
CA VAL A 29 10.91 -10.16 10.40
C VAL A 29 9.62 -9.38 10.21
N THR A 30 9.02 -8.91 11.31
CA THR A 30 7.86 -8.02 11.23
C THR A 30 8.33 -6.62 10.84
N ILE A 31 7.78 -6.08 9.74
CA ILE A 31 8.16 -4.77 9.19
C ILE A 31 7.05 -3.72 9.26
N ALA A 32 5.85 -4.13 9.67
CA ALA A 32 4.68 -3.29 9.91
C ALA A 32 3.71 -4.03 10.86
N GLY A 33 3.01 -3.31 11.74
CA GLY A 33 2.11 -3.91 12.72
C GLY A 33 2.82 -4.81 13.73
N GLY A 34 2.18 -5.91 14.14
CA GLY A 34 2.75 -6.89 15.10
C GLY A 34 2.46 -6.61 16.57
N HIS A 35 1.69 -5.57 16.88
CA HIS A 35 1.30 -5.20 18.25
C HIS A 35 -0.11 -5.68 18.63
N GLY A 36 -0.49 -6.85 18.11
CA GLY A 36 -1.82 -7.44 18.26
C GLY A 36 -2.86 -6.90 17.27
N GLU A 37 -4.02 -7.55 17.27
CA GLU A 37 -5.17 -7.11 16.51
C GLU A 37 -5.77 -5.82 17.11
N GLY A 38 -6.10 -4.85 16.28
CA GLY A 38 -6.75 -3.62 16.70
C GLY A 38 -6.69 -2.51 15.67
N ASN A 39 -7.12 -1.32 16.06
CA ASN A 39 -7.25 -0.15 15.18
C ASN A 39 -6.26 0.98 15.52
N ALA A 40 -5.36 0.79 16.50
CA ALA A 40 -4.28 1.74 16.75
C ALA A 40 -3.33 1.84 15.54
N THR A 41 -2.50 2.88 15.49
CA THR A 41 -1.57 3.13 14.38
C THR A 41 -0.42 2.12 14.29
N ASN A 42 -0.15 1.37 15.37
CA ASN A 42 0.80 0.26 15.41
C ASN A 42 0.13 -1.12 15.27
N GLN A 43 -1.19 -1.16 15.01
CA GLN A 43 -1.99 -2.39 14.93
C GLN A 43 -2.64 -2.54 13.55
N LEU A 44 -2.96 -3.78 13.22
CA LEU A 44 -3.66 -4.19 12.00
C LEU A 44 -4.80 -5.15 12.40
N HIS A 45 -5.84 -5.24 11.58
CA HIS A 45 -6.94 -6.18 11.73
C HIS A 45 -7.20 -6.88 10.37
N TRP A 46 -6.81 -8.15 10.29
CA TRP A 46 -6.84 -8.97 9.07
C TRP A 46 -6.16 -8.32 7.85
N PRO A 47 -4.88 -7.91 7.94
CA PRO A 47 -4.19 -7.31 6.80
C PRO A 47 -4.18 -8.26 5.60
N HIS A 48 -4.49 -7.74 4.41
CA HIS A 48 -4.51 -8.50 3.15
C HIS A 48 -3.36 -8.05 2.23
N GLY A 49 -3.69 -7.54 1.05
CA GLY A 49 -2.72 -7.11 0.05
C GLY A 49 -1.86 -5.94 0.53
N LEU A 50 -0.67 -5.86 -0.04
CA LEU A 50 0.30 -4.81 0.26
C LEU A 50 1.11 -4.47 -0.99
N PHE A 51 1.67 -3.27 -0.96
CA PHE A 51 2.65 -2.80 -1.92
C PHE A 51 3.89 -2.27 -1.18
N VAL A 52 5.07 -2.49 -1.76
CA VAL A 52 6.33 -1.93 -1.27
C VAL A 52 6.89 -1.00 -2.33
N GLY A 53 7.00 0.29 -2.00
CA GLY A 53 7.60 1.31 -2.85
C GLY A 53 9.13 1.25 -2.85
N ASP A 54 9.73 1.89 -3.86
CA ASP A 54 11.20 1.95 -4.04
C ASP A 54 11.91 2.65 -2.86
N ASP A 55 11.20 3.53 -2.17
CA ASP A 55 11.66 4.22 -0.95
C ASP A 55 11.56 3.36 0.32
N GLN A 56 11.21 2.07 0.16
CA GLN A 56 10.91 1.13 1.23
C GLN A 56 9.68 1.52 2.07
N THR A 57 8.75 2.30 1.50
CA THR A 57 7.43 2.47 2.09
C THR A 57 6.60 1.20 1.89
N VAL A 58 5.96 0.73 2.95
CA VAL A 58 5.03 -0.42 2.91
C VAL A 58 3.61 0.10 3.08
N VAL A 59 2.75 -0.15 2.09
CA VAL A 59 1.34 0.22 2.10
C VAL A 59 0.50 -1.05 2.18
N ILE A 60 -0.43 -1.13 3.14
CA ILE A 60 -1.16 -2.35 3.46
C ILE A 60 -2.66 -2.06 3.47
N ALA A 61 -3.44 -2.96 2.87
CA ALA A 61 -4.88 -3.01 3.02
C ALA A 61 -5.23 -3.62 4.39
N ASP A 62 -5.63 -2.76 5.33
CA ASP A 62 -6.04 -3.13 6.68
C ASP A 62 -7.55 -3.45 6.68
N TYR A 63 -7.86 -4.63 6.14
CA TYR A 63 -9.20 -5.07 5.74
C TYR A 63 -10.25 -4.86 6.83
N GLY A 64 -9.99 -5.38 8.03
CA GLY A 64 -10.95 -5.38 9.13
C GLY A 64 -11.11 -4.01 9.81
N ASN A 65 -10.25 -3.05 9.47
CA ASN A 65 -10.36 -1.66 9.90
C ASN A 65 -10.84 -0.72 8.79
N HIS A 66 -11.18 -1.24 7.60
CA HIS A 66 -11.70 -0.48 6.47
C HIS A 66 -10.82 0.73 6.10
N ARG A 67 -9.51 0.51 6.06
CA ARG A 67 -8.51 1.56 5.80
C ARG A 67 -7.30 1.02 5.06
N ILE A 68 -6.53 1.93 4.48
CA ILE A 68 -5.18 1.66 3.98
C ILE A 68 -4.19 2.33 4.91
N MET A 69 -3.15 1.60 5.28
CA MET A 69 -2.12 2.05 6.20
C MET A 69 -0.75 2.08 5.52
N GLN A 70 0.09 3.04 5.90
CA GLN A 70 1.45 3.21 5.43
C GLN A 70 2.45 3.09 6.58
N TRP A 71 3.57 2.42 6.34
CA TRP A 71 4.74 2.37 7.23
C TRP A 71 6.04 2.59 6.45
N LYS A 72 7.07 3.05 7.16
CA LYS A 72 8.45 2.85 6.72
C LYS A 72 8.86 1.40 7.02
N ASN A 73 9.50 0.71 6.08
CA ASN A 73 9.96 -0.67 6.27
C ASN A 73 10.76 -0.81 7.58
N GLY A 74 10.32 -1.74 8.44
CA GLY A 74 10.93 -2.04 9.72
C GLY A 74 10.39 -1.21 10.90
N ASP A 75 9.60 -0.16 10.63
CA ASP A 75 8.90 0.57 11.68
C ASP A 75 7.58 -0.13 11.98
N THR A 76 7.50 -0.78 13.14
CA THR A 76 6.30 -1.49 13.58
C THR A 76 5.36 -0.61 14.39
N THR A 77 5.75 0.64 14.69
CA THR A 77 5.09 1.49 15.68
C THR A 77 4.40 2.71 15.10
N ASN A 78 4.90 3.27 14.00
CA ASN A 78 4.43 4.57 13.48
C ASN A 78 3.66 4.45 12.16
N GLY A 79 2.58 3.67 12.16
CA GLY A 79 1.71 3.57 10.98
C GLY A 79 0.86 4.81 10.77
N GLN A 80 0.56 5.11 9.50
CA GLN A 80 -0.26 6.26 9.11
C GLN A 80 -1.44 5.79 8.27
N VAL A 81 -2.64 6.29 8.55
CA VAL A 81 -3.81 6.09 7.68
C VAL A 81 -3.66 6.98 6.46
N VAL A 82 -3.65 6.39 5.26
CA VAL A 82 -3.48 7.13 4.00
C VAL A 82 -4.72 7.13 3.11
N ALA A 83 -5.64 6.19 3.35
CA ALA A 83 -6.97 6.16 2.74
C ALA A 83 -7.97 5.44 3.66
N GLY A 84 -9.24 5.78 3.57
CA GLY A 84 -10.29 5.23 4.44
C GLY A 84 -10.15 5.67 5.90
N GLY A 85 -10.52 4.78 6.83
CA GLY A 85 -10.44 5.05 8.28
C GLY A 85 -11.55 5.96 8.84
N ASN A 86 -12.48 6.41 8.00
CA ASN A 86 -13.66 7.21 8.38
C ASN A 86 -14.90 6.33 8.60
N GLY A 87 -14.70 5.14 9.17
CA GLY A 87 -15.72 4.10 9.28
C GLY A 87 -15.96 3.33 7.97
N GLU A 88 -16.59 2.16 8.12
CA GLU A 88 -17.07 1.35 6.99
C GLU A 88 -18.14 2.13 6.21
N GLY A 89 -18.03 2.12 4.88
CA GLY A 89 -19.07 2.68 4.01
C GLY A 89 -18.63 2.81 2.56
N ASN A 90 -19.53 3.32 1.72
CA ASN A 90 -19.33 3.48 0.29
C ASN A 90 -19.06 4.94 -0.15
N GLY A 91 -18.97 5.87 0.80
CA GLY A 91 -18.57 7.24 0.52
C GLY A 91 -17.17 7.32 -0.13
N LEU A 92 -16.88 8.42 -0.82
CA LEU A 92 -15.55 8.64 -1.45
C LEU A 92 -14.40 8.83 -0.45
N HIS A 93 -14.73 9.02 0.83
CA HIS A 93 -13.78 9.11 1.95
C HIS A 93 -13.82 7.87 2.86
N GLN A 94 -14.56 6.84 2.45
CA GLN A 94 -14.73 5.58 3.19
C GLN A 94 -14.28 4.41 2.32
N LEU A 95 -13.95 3.31 2.98
CA LEU A 95 -13.71 2.01 2.35
C LEU A 95 -14.61 0.98 3.03
N ASN A 96 -14.78 -0.16 2.38
CA ASN A 96 -15.42 -1.32 2.97
C ASN A 96 -14.61 -2.57 2.63
N CYS A 97 -13.83 -3.03 3.63
CA CYS A 97 -13.07 -4.27 3.53
C CYS A 97 -12.12 -4.29 2.32
N PRO A 98 -11.19 -3.32 2.20
CA PRO A 98 -10.24 -3.30 1.10
C PRO A 98 -9.34 -4.54 1.16
N ILE A 99 -9.11 -5.18 0.01
CA ILE A 99 -8.34 -6.43 -0.06
C ILE A 99 -6.95 -6.25 -0.65
N ASP A 100 -6.73 -5.20 -1.44
CA ASP A 100 -5.46 -4.97 -2.10
C ASP A 100 -5.26 -3.49 -2.42
N VAL A 101 -4.00 -3.09 -2.57
CA VAL A 101 -3.57 -1.73 -2.88
C VAL A 101 -2.31 -1.75 -3.71
N LEU A 102 -2.25 -0.86 -4.71
CA LEU A 102 -1.04 -0.56 -5.47
C LEU A 102 -0.78 0.95 -5.48
N ILE A 103 0.48 1.33 -5.64
CA ILE A 103 0.86 2.72 -5.88
C ILE A 103 0.97 2.93 -7.39
N ASP A 104 0.20 3.87 -7.91
CA ASP A 104 0.28 4.38 -9.27
C ASP A 104 1.18 5.62 -9.26
N ASN A 105 2.46 5.42 -9.59
CA ASN A 105 3.47 6.47 -9.66
C ASN A 105 3.25 7.43 -10.85
N GLU A 106 2.45 7.07 -11.86
CA GLU A 106 2.17 7.99 -12.97
C GLU A 106 1.18 9.08 -12.56
N THR A 107 0.25 8.74 -11.65
CA THR A 107 -0.80 9.65 -11.19
C THR A 107 -0.67 10.06 -9.72
N ASP A 108 0.44 9.73 -9.07
CA ASP A 108 0.68 9.91 -7.64
C ASP A 108 -0.54 9.49 -6.81
N SER A 109 -1.01 8.26 -7.01
CA SER A 109 -2.27 7.79 -6.41
C SER A 109 -2.18 6.37 -5.87
N LEU A 110 -3.02 6.04 -4.90
CA LEU A 110 -3.31 4.65 -4.54
C LEU A 110 -4.44 4.12 -5.41
N ILE A 111 -4.32 2.90 -5.93
CA ILE A 111 -5.45 2.17 -6.53
C ILE A 111 -5.81 1.03 -5.58
N ILE A 112 -7.05 1.03 -5.10
CA ILE A 112 -7.49 0.19 -3.99
C ILE A 112 -8.64 -0.71 -4.47
N CYS A 113 -8.49 -2.01 -4.24
CA CYS A 113 -9.55 -3.00 -4.41
C CYS A 113 -10.49 -2.97 -3.20
N ASP A 114 -11.57 -2.20 -3.29
CA ASP A 114 -12.54 -1.93 -2.22
C ASP A 114 -13.67 -2.99 -2.25
N GLN A 115 -13.34 -4.20 -1.78
CA GLN A 115 -14.05 -5.44 -2.11
C GLN A 115 -15.56 -5.39 -1.83
N ARG A 116 -15.98 -4.97 -0.63
CA ARG A 116 -17.40 -5.00 -0.25
C ARG A 116 -18.21 -3.83 -0.81
N ASN A 117 -17.54 -2.83 -1.37
CA ASN A 117 -18.18 -1.79 -2.17
C ASN A 117 -18.19 -2.14 -3.67
N GLU A 118 -17.71 -3.33 -4.06
CA GLU A 118 -17.72 -3.83 -5.44
C GLU A 118 -17.06 -2.86 -6.43
N ARG A 119 -16.01 -2.16 -5.99
CA ARG A 119 -15.33 -1.12 -6.79
C ARG A 119 -13.83 -1.18 -6.66
N VAL A 120 -13.17 -0.56 -7.63
CA VAL A 120 -11.77 -0.15 -7.54
C VAL A 120 -11.76 1.37 -7.46
N VAL A 121 -11.12 1.92 -6.43
CA VAL A 121 -11.08 3.37 -6.21
C VAL A 121 -9.65 3.89 -6.36
N ARG A 122 -9.50 5.02 -7.05
CA ARG A 122 -8.28 5.81 -7.07
C ARG A 122 -8.33 6.84 -5.94
N TRP A 123 -7.31 6.83 -5.09
CA TRP A 123 -7.12 7.78 -4.01
C TRP A 123 -5.89 8.61 -4.31
N SER A 124 -6.08 9.80 -4.87
CA SER A 124 -4.96 10.65 -5.24
C SER A 124 -4.24 11.22 -4.02
N LEU A 125 -2.91 11.23 -4.09
CA LEU A 125 -2.11 11.99 -3.16
C LEU A 125 -2.56 13.44 -3.27
N ARG A 126 -2.92 14.05 -2.14
CA ARG A 126 -3.22 15.48 -2.14
C ARG A 126 -1.94 16.21 -2.54
N SER A 127 -1.86 16.66 -3.78
CA SER A 127 -0.94 17.74 -4.15
C SER A 127 -1.26 18.91 -3.24
N ALA A 128 -0.27 19.42 -2.51
CA ALA A 128 -0.39 20.67 -1.75
C ALA A 128 -0.67 21.89 -2.65
N PHE A 129 -0.73 21.71 -3.97
CA PHE A 129 -0.94 22.76 -4.96
C PHE A 129 -2.20 22.47 -5.79
N TYR A 130 -3.31 23.12 -5.41
CA TYR A 130 -4.31 23.48 -6.41
C TYR A 130 -3.69 24.59 -7.26
N PRO A 131 -3.56 24.46 -8.60
CA PRO A 131 -3.38 25.64 -9.42
C PRO A 131 -4.69 26.44 -9.29
N ILE A 132 -4.60 27.60 -8.65
CA ILE A 132 -5.61 28.65 -8.72
C ILE A 132 -5.79 28.97 -10.21
N TYR A 133 -6.77 28.36 -10.85
CA TYR A 133 -7.34 28.90 -12.08
C TYR A 133 -8.10 30.16 -11.70
N LEU A 134 -7.37 31.26 -11.47
CA LEU A 134 -7.97 32.58 -11.50
C LEU A 134 -8.15 32.94 -12.96
N PHE A 135 -9.35 32.69 -13.48
CA PHE A 135 -9.88 33.38 -14.65
C PHE A 135 -9.79 34.88 -14.39
N ILE A 136 -8.76 35.55 -14.89
CA ILE A 136 -8.84 36.99 -15.18
C ILE A 136 -9.29 37.09 -16.63
N LEU A 137 -10.60 37.29 -16.79
CA LEU A 137 -11.19 37.76 -18.03
C LEU A 137 -10.61 39.13 -18.37
N ILE A 138 -10.21 39.25 -19.63
CA ILE A 138 -9.80 40.48 -20.29
C ILE A 138 -10.93 41.52 -20.19
N PHE A 139 -10.61 42.70 -19.65
CA PHE A 139 -11.24 43.95 -20.05
C PHE A 139 -10.11 44.95 -20.38
N ILE A 140 -9.82 45.07 -21.66
CA ILE A 140 -9.31 46.29 -22.31
C ILE A 140 -10.13 46.52 -23.56
#